data_AF-W2WJU9-F1
#
_entry.id   AF-W2WJU9-F1
#
_cell.length_a   1.000
_cell.length_b   1.000
_cell.length_c   1.000
_cell.angle_alpha   90.00
_cell.angle_beta   90.00
_cell.angle_gamma   90.00
#
_symmetry.space_group_name_H-M   'P 1'
#
loop_
_entity.id
_entity.type
_entity.pdbx_description
1 polymer ?
#
loop_
_entity_poly.entity_id
_entity_poly.type
_entity_poly.pdbx_seq_one_letter_code
_entity_poly.pdbx_strand_id
1 'polypeptide(L)' 'MPKDPKHGLRARTRVLNAHQQERDWVIDADCNGIPTTIACDIVRAGQSE' A
#
# COMPACT_ATOMS: atom_id res chain seq x y z
N MET A 1 -3.10 -20.67 -12.70
CA MET A 1 -3.92 -19.55 -12.22
C MET A 1 -3.02 -18.61 -11.43
N PRO A 2 -2.86 -17.32 -11.79
CA PRO A 2 -2.33 -16.36 -10.83
C PRO A 2 -3.52 -15.68 -10.14
N LYS A 3 -3.70 -15.94 -8.85
CA LYS A 3 -4.78 -15.36 -8.03
C LYS A 3 -4.28 -14.31 -7.03
N ASP A 4 -3.17 -13.67 -7.33
CA ASP A 4 -2.78 -12.45 -6.63
C ASP A 4 -3.17 -11.27 -7.53
N PRO A 5 -4.11 -10.41 -7.13
CA PRO A 5 -4.18 -9.10 -7.74
C PRO A 5 -2.83 -8.45 -7.46
N LYS A 6 -1.95 -8.41 -8.46
CA LYS A 6 -0.75 -7.56 -8.43
C LYS A 6 -1.27 -6.14 -8.25
N HIS A 7 -1.39 -5.69 -7.01
CA HIS A 7 -1.72 -4.31 -6.70
C HIS A 7 -0.74 -3.47 -7.51
N GLY A 8 -1.29 -2.69 -8.46
CA GLY A 8 -0.47 -1.98 -9.42
C GLY A 8 0.52 -1.07 -8.70
N LEU A 9 1.69 -0.85 -9.29
CA LEU A 9 2.74 0.00 -8.70
C LEU A 9 2.16 1.33 -8.18
N ARG A 10 1.26 1.94 -8.94
CA ARG A 10 0.53 3.16 -8.59
C ARG A 10 -0.23 3.07 -7.25
N ALA A 11 -0.87 1.94 -6.96
CA ALA A 11 -1.60 1.75 -5.71
C ALA A 11 -0.65 1.65 -4.52
N ARG A 12 0.48 0.96 -4.69
CA ARG A 12 1.54 0.86 -3.65
C ARG A 12 2.18 2.22 -3.40
N THR A 13 2.46 2.99 -4.46
CA THR A 13 2.98 4.35 -4.35
C THR A 13 2.02 5.29 -3.60
N ARG A 14 0.71 5.14 -3.80
CA ARG A 14 -0.30 5.94 -3.07
C ARG A 14 -0.26 5.66 -1.58
N VAL A 15 -0.24 4.39 -1.18
CA VAL A 15 -0.12 3.97 0.22
C VAL A 15 1.16 4.54 0.85
N LEU A 16 2.31 4.41 0.19
CA LEU A 16 3.58 4.96 0.68
C LEU A 16 3.53 6.48 0.81
N ASN A 17 3.01 7.17 -0.21
CA ASN A 17 2.95 8.63 -0.20
C ASN A 17 1.98 9.16 0.86
N ALA A 18 0.87 8.47 1.11
CA ALA A 18 -0.04 8.79 2.19
C ALA A 18 0.63 8.63 3.56
N HIS A 19 1.37 7.53 3.76
CA HIS A 19 2.15 7.31 4.97
C HIS A 19 3.23 8.40 5.19
N GLN A 20 3.98 8.76 4.14
CA GLN A 20 5.00 9.83 4.22
C GLN A 20 4.41 11.21 4.51
N GLN A 21 3.16 11.45 4.14
CA GLN A 21 2.43 12.69 4.45
C GLN A 21 1.67 12.61 5.79
N GLU A 22 1.93 11.58 6.61
CA GLU A 22 1.22 11.34 7.88
C GLU A 22 -0.31 11.27 7.72
N ARG A 23 -0.78 10.90 6.52
CA ARG A 23 -2.19 10.69 6.21
C ARG A 23 -2.59 9.25 6.46
N ASP A 24 -3.90 9.03 6.55
CA ASP A 24 -4.48 7.70 6.72
C ASP A 24 -4.31 6.86 5.45
N TRP A 25 -3.16 6.19 5.37
CA TRP A 25 -2.79 5.30 4.28
C TRP A 25 -3.61 3.99 4.28
N VAL A 26 -4.33 3.68 5.37
CA VAL A 26 -5.21 2.50 5.44
C VAL A 26 -6.45 2.74 4.58
N ILE A 27 -6.97 3.97 4.56
CA ILE A 27 -8.07 4.36 3.65
C ILE A 27 -7.61 4.29 2.20
N ASP A 28 -6.40 4.78 1.89
CA ASP A 28 -5.83 4.66 0.54
C ASP A 28 -5.63 3.19 0.14
N ALA A 29 -5.20 2.32 1.05
CA ALA A 29 -5.09 0.90 0.79
C ALA A 29 -6.45 0.28 0.44
N ASP A 30 -7.47 0.52 1.27
CA ASP A 30 -8.83 0.03 1.06
C ASP A 30 -9.43 0.53 -0.26
N CYS A 31 -9.30 1.82 -0.55
CA CYS A 31 -9.74 2.44 -1.81
C CYS A 31 -9.05 1.87 -3.06
N ASN A 32 -7.85 1.29 -2.91
CA ASN A 32 -7.13 0.64 -4.00
C ASN A 32 -7.21 -0.90 -3.94
N GLY A 33 -8.08 -1.45 -3.09
CA GLY A 33 -8.28 -2.89 -2.93
C GLY A 33 -7.04 -3.62 -2.41
N ILE A 34 -6.20 -2.93 -1.65
CA ILE A 34 -5.01 -3.50 -1.01
C ILE A 34 -5.43 -3.95 0.39
N PRO A 35 -5.33 -5.25 0.72
CA PRO A 35 -5.55 -5.73 2.08
C PRO A 35 -4.62 -5.01 3.05
N THR A 36 -5.12 -4.71 4.25
CA THR A 36 -4.34 -3.99 5.28
C THR A 36 -3.01 -4.68 5.59
N THR A 37 -2.95 -6.01 5.57
CA THR A 37 -1.70 -6.78 5.76
C THR A 37 -0.65 -6.44 4.70
N ILE A 38 -1.04 -6.40 3.42
CA ILE A 38 -0.16 -6.05 2.31
C ILE A 38 0.23 -4.57 2.36
N ALA A 39 -0.69 -3.70 2.76
CA ALA A 39 -0.41 -2.28 2.94
C ALA A 39 0.61 -2.03 4.07
N CYS A 40 0.52 -2.77 5.18
CA CYS A 40 1.55 -2.78 6.23
C CYS A 40 2.91 -3.22 5.68
N ASP A 41 2.97 -4.29 4.91
CA ASP A 41 4.21 -4.78 4.31
C ASP A 41 4.83 -3.75 3.35
N ILE A 42 4.00 -3.05 2.57
CA ILE A 42 4.43 -1.95 1.69
C ILE A 42 5.07 -0.82 2.51
N VAL A 43 4.40 -0.35 3.56
CA VAL A 43 4.90 0.73 4.42
C VAL A 43 6.21 0.32 5.10
N ARG A 44 6.28 -0.90 5.66
CA ARG A 44 7.48 -1.43 6.31
C ARG A 44 8.65 -1.59 5.34
N ALA A 45 8.39 -2.06 4.12
CA ALA A 45 9.43 -2.17 3.09
C ALA A 45 9.95 -0.79 2.64
N GLY A 46 9.09 0.23 2.61
CA GLY A 46 9.46 1.60 2.27
C GLY A 46 10.16 2.39 3.40
N GLN A 47 10.29 1.82 4.60
CA GLN A 47 11.03 2.41 5.73
C GLN A 47 12.47 1.91 5.86
N SER A 48 12.86 0.89 5.08
CA SER A 48 14.21 0.31 5.12
C SER A 48 15.23 0.99 4.19
N GLU A 49 15.00 2.26 3.83
CA GLU A 49 16.01 3.12 3.17
C GLU A 49 16.62 4.12 4.16
#